data_AF-C3U3E9-F1
#
_entry.id   AF-C3U3E9-F1
#
_cell.length_a   1.000
_cell.length_b   1.000
_cell.length_c   1.000
_cell.angle_alpha   90.00
_cell.angle_beta   90.00
_cell.angle_gamma   90.00
#
_symmetry.space_group_name_H-M   'P 1'
#
loop_
_entity.id
_entity.type
_entity.pdbx_description
1 polymer ?
#
loop_
_entity_poly.entity_id
_entity_poly.type
_entity_poly.pdbx_seq_one_letter_code
_entity_poly.pdbx_strand_id
1 'polypeptide(L)'
;ASGSTYICTLCDATRFEASQNLIFHSITRNHAENLERYEVWRSNPYHETVDELRDRVKGISAKPFIETVPSIDALHCDIGNAAEFYKIFQFEIGEVYKNP
;
A
#
# COMPACT_ATOMS: atom_id res chain seq x y z
N ALA A 1 -0.37 6.89 -5.02
CA ALA A 1 -1.16 6.13 -6.02
C ALA A 1 -0.98 4.63 -5.78
N SER A 2 -1.92 3.79 -6.24
CA SER A 2 -1.97 2.34 -5.93
C SER A 2 -0.75 1.53 -6.42
N GLY A 3 0.06 2.08 -7.33
CA GLY A 3 1.33 1.48 -7.76
C GLY A 3 2.51 1.66 -6.78
N SER A 4 2.28 2.24 -5.60
CA SER A 4 3.31 2.43 -4.57
C SER A 4 3.86 1.10 -4.03
N THR A 5 5.06 1.17 -3.42
CA THR A 5 5.61 0.09 -2.60
C THR A 5 4.81 -0.12 -1.32
N TYR A 6 4.25 0.92 -0.71
CA TYR A 6 3.28 0.82 0.39
C TYR A 6 1.90 0.55 -0.20
N ILE A 7 1.43 -0.69 -0.07
CA ILE A 7 0.26 -1.19 -0.81
C ILE A 7 -1.06 -1.02 -0.04
N CYS A 8 -0.99 -0.83 1.27
CA CYS A 8 -2.14 -0.85 2.15
C CYS A 8 -2.49 0.56 2.64
N THR A 9 -3.78 0.89 2.64
CA THR A 9 -4.30 2.12 3.28
C THR A 9 -4.55 1.95 4.78
N LEU A 10 -4.46 0.72 5.30
CA LEU A 10 -4.74 0.36 6.70
C LEU A 10 -3.48 0.06 7.52
N CYS A 11 -2.37 -0.33 6.89
CA CYS A 11 -1.10 -0.65 7.56
C CYS A 11 0.11 -0.13 6.77
N ASP A 12 1.33 -0.29 7.31
CA ASP A 12 2.57 0.21 6.69
C ASP A 12 3.34 -0.82 5.87
N ALA A 13 2.75 -1.99 5.64
CA ALA A 13 3.40 -3.05 4.91
C ALA A 13 3.75 -2.63 3.47
N THR A 14 4.98 -2.95 3.09
CA THR A 14 5.41 -2.88 1.70
C THR A 14 4.87 -4.08 0.91
N ARG A 15 4.87 -3.98 -0.42
CA ARG A 15 4.50 -5.07 -1.33
C ARG A 15 5.31 -6.34 -1.06
N PHE A 16 6.60 -6.17 -0.77
CA PHE A 16 7.48 -7.29 -0.49
C PHE A 16 7.12 -7.96 0.83
N GLU A 17 6.98 -7.18 1.92
CA GLU A 17 6.60 -7.71 3.23
C GLU A 17 5.25 -8.43 3.18
N ALA A 18 4.25 -7.84 2.53
CA ALA A 18 2.93 -8.44 2.40
C ALA A 18 2.92 -9.71 1.53
N SER A 19 3.89 -9.88 0.63
CA SER A 19 4.05 -11.13 -0.14
C SER A 19 4.65 -12.27 0.69
N GLN A 20 5.42 -11.94 1.73
CA GLN A 20 6.04 -12.93 2.63
C GLN A 20 5.14 -13.23 3.83
N ASN A 21 4.58 -12.19 4.43
CA ASN A 21 3.60 -12.28 5.50
C ASN A 21 2.21 -11.99 4.93
N LEU A 22 1.45 -13.02 4.60
CA LEU A 22 0.18 -12.86 3.89
C LEU A 22 -0.97 -12.36 4.78
N ILE A 23 -0.96 -12.69 6.08
CA ILE A 23 -2.16 -12.56 6.94
C ILE A 23 -1.91 -11.85 8.28
N PHE A 24 -0.67 -11.77 8.77
CA PHE A 24 -0.40 -11.20 10.10
C PHE A 24 -0.13 -9.70 10.01
N HIS A 25 -1.19 -8.94 9.82
CA HIS A 25 -1.15 -7.47 9.83
C HIS A 25 -2.24 -6.90 10.72
N SER A 26 -1.95 -5.73 11.29
CA SER A 26 -2.87 -4.95 12.12
C SER A 26 -3.23 -3.65 11.41
N ILE A 27 -4.41 -3.10 11.72
CA ILE A 27 -4.75 -1.73 11.30
C ILE A 27 -3.92 -0.77 12.16
N THR A 28 -3.04 0.01 11.54
CA THR A 28 -2.21 1.03 12.21
C THR A 28 -2.52 2.43 11.71
N ARG A 29 -2.80 2.59 10.41
CA ARG A 29 -3.03 3.90 9.79
C ARG A 29 -4.34 4.52 10.25
N ASN A 30 -4.27 5.81 10.52
CA ASN A 30 -5.44 6.65 10.81
C ASN A 30 -5.21 8.09 10.31
N HIS A 31 -6.25 8.91 10.34
CA HIS A 31 -6.20 10.27 9.79
C HIS A 31 -5.21 11.18 10.55
N ALA A 32 -5.20 11.12 11.88
CA ALA A 32 -4.32 11.93 12.71
C ALA A 32 -2.83 11.59 12.46
N GLU A 33 -2.50 10.30 12.45
CA GLU A 33 -1.14 9.84 12.15
C GLU A 33 -0.69 10.25 10.74
N ASN A 34 -1.58 10.19 9.74
CA ASN A 34 -1.24 10.64 8.40
C ASN A 34 -0.98 12.16 8.34
N LEU A 35 -1.67 12.97 9.14
CA LEU A 35 -1.38 14.40 9.25
C LEU A 35 0.01 14.64 9.86
N GLU A 36 0.35 13.93 10.93
CA GLU A 36 1.67 14.02 11.57
C GLU A 36 2.80 13.60 10.62
N ARG A 37 2.62 12.48 9.92
CA ARG A 37 3.58 11.99 8.91
C ARG A 37 3.75 12.98 7.76
N TYR A 38 2.67 13.65 7.35
CA TYR A 38 2.77 14.71 6.35
C TYR A 38 3.58 15.92 6.86
N GLU A 39 3.43 16.32 8.13
CA GLU A 39 4.25 17.39 8.70
C GLU A 39 5.74 17.00 8.77
N VAL A 40 6.04 15.74 9.08
CA VAL A 40 7.41 15.18 8.99
C VAL A 40 7.94 15.25 7.56
N TRP A 41 7.15 14.82 6.57
CA TRP A 41 7.51 14.90 5.15
C TRP A 41 7.81 16.33 4.71
N ARG A 42 6.94 17.27 5.07
CA ARG A 42 7.04 18.68 4.66
C ARG A 42 8.22 19.41 5.32
N SER A 43 8.48 19.13 6.59
CA SER A 43 9.52 19.82 7.37
C SER A 43 10.90 19.18 7.27
N ASN A 44 10.98 17.88 6.95
CA ASN A 44 12.21 17.07 6.96
C ASN A 44 13.11 17.39 8.18
N PRO A 45 12.63 17.14 9.41
CA PRO A 45 13.32 17.59 10.63
C PRO A 45 14.64 16.86 10.87
N TYR A 46 14.87 15.73 10.17
CA TYR A 46 16.06 14.89 10.30
C TYR A 46 17.05 15.08 9.15
N HIS A 47 16.78 15.99 8.21
CA HIS A 47 17.63 16.23 7.03
C HIS A 47 17.94 14.96 6.23
N GLU A 48 16.95 14.09 6.10
CA GLU A 48 17.05 12.83 5.38
C GLU A 48 17.00 13.03 3.86
N THR A 49 17.57 12.08 3.12
CA THR A 49 17.35 11.99 1.68
C THR A 49 15.88 11.67 1.37
N VAL A 50 15.46 11.88 0.13
CA VAL A 50 14.06 11.67 -0.26
C VAL A 50 13.59 10.23 -0.02
N ASP A 51 14.45 9.24 -0.25
CA ASP A 51 14.11 7.83 -0.09
C ASP A 51 14.00 7.43 1.39
N GLU A 52 14.94 7.89 2.21
CA GLU A 52 14.93 7.70 3.67
C GLU A 52 13.69 8.37 4.29
N LEU A 53 13.42 9.62 3.91
CA LEU A 53 12.26 10.36 4.40
C LEU A 53 10.95 9.69 3.97
N ARG A 54 10.88 9.21 2.71
CA ARG A 54 9.71 8.48 2.20
C ARG A 54 9.49 7.18 2.99
N ASP A 55 10.55 6.50 3.38
CA ASP A 55 10.43 5.33 4.24
C ASP A 55 9.98 5.68 5.66
N ARG A 56 10.52 6.75 6.25
CA ARG A 56 10.08 7.23 7.57
C ARG A 56 8.58 7.52 7.61
N VAL A 57 8.06 8.21 6.60
CA VAL A 57 6.64 8.60 6.53
C VAL A 57 5.75 7.53 5.88
N LYS A 58 6.33 6.37 5.54
CA LYS A 58 5.64 5.23 4.91
C LYS A 58 4.80 5.66 3.69
N GLY A 59 5.37 6.51 2.85
CA GLY A 59 4.76 6.99 1.60
C GLY A 59 3.76 8.14 1.73
N ILE A 60 3.47 8.67 2.93
CA ILE A 60 2.64 9.87 3.10
C ILE A 60 3.41 11.11 2.62
N SER A 61 3.07 11.62 1.45
CA SER A 61 3.75 12.76 0.79
C SER A 61 2.81 13.90 0.39
N ALA A 62 1.52 13.77 0.71
CA ALA A 62 0.49 14.77 0.46
C ALA A 62 -0.38 14.95 1.71
N LYS A 63 -0.87 16.17 1.92
CA LYS A 63 -1.67 16.51 3.10
C LYS A 63 -3.04 15.84 3.05
N PRO A 64 -3.40 15.00 4.03
CA PRO A 64 -4.78 14.52 4.18
C PRO A 64 -5.71 15.71 4.42
N PHE A 65 -6.89 15.68 3.81
CA PHE A 65 -7.89 16.75 3.96
C PHE A 65 -9.30 16.23 4.29
N ILE A 66 -9.56 14.94 4.09
CA ILE A 66 -10.78 14.25 4.51
C ILE A 66 -10.37 13.10 5.44
N GLU A 67 -11.07 12.96 6.55
CA GLU A 67 -10.99 11.79 7.41
C GLU A 67 -11.84 10.66 6.82
N THR A 68 -11.19 9.55 6.49
CA THR A 68 -11.83 8.33 6.02
C THR A 68 -11.70 7.24 7.07
N VAL A 69 -12.72 6.40 7.21
CA VAL A 69 -12.64 5.21 8.07
C VAL A 69 -11.73 4.16 7.41
N PRO A 70 -10.70 3.64 8.10
CA PRO A 70 -9.87 2.55 7.58
C PRO A 70 -10.71 1.30 7.37
N SER A 71 -11.04 1.00 6.11
CA SER A 71 -11.87 -0.13 5.72
C SER A 71 -11.57 -0.53 4.27
N ILE A 72 -12.26 -1.56 3.79
CA ILE A 72 -12.17 -2.07 2.41
C ILE A 72 -13.48 -1.76 1.69
N ASP A 73 -13.38 -1.19 0.49
CA ASP A 73 -14.51 -1.08 -0.42
C ASP A 73 -14.80 -2.45 -1.03
N ALA A 74 -15.91 -3.06 -0.62
CA ALA A 74 -16.30 -4.41 -1.03
C ALA A 74 -16.43 -4.54 -2.56
N LEU A 75 -17.06 -3.57 -3.23
CA LEU A 75 -17.31 -3.65 -4.68
C LEU A 75 -15.99 -3.65 -5.47
N HIS A 76 -15.10 -2.70 -5.15
CA HIS A 76 -13.82 -2.62 -5.83
C HIS A 76 -12.87 -3.76 -5.44
N CYS A 77 -13.01 -4.33 -4.24
CA CYS A 77 -12.31 -5.55 -3.82
C CYS A 77 -12.71 -6.73 -4.72
N ASP A 78 -14.01 -6.96 -4.92
CA ASP A 78 -14.50 -8.06 -5.75
C ASP A 78 -14.07 -7.92 -7.21
N ILE A 79 -14.19 -6.71 -7.78
CA ILE A 79 -13.74 -6.43 -9.15
C ILE A 79 -12.22 -6.68 -9.29
N GLY A 80 -11.42 -6.20 -8.33
CA GLY A 80 -9.97 -6.37 -8.33
C GLY A 80 -9.57 -7.84 -8.24
N ASN A 81 -10.18 -8.58 -7.32
CA ASN A 81 -9.93 -10.02 -7.17
C ASN A 81 -10.30 -10.77 -8.45
N ALA A 82 -11.48 -10.53 -9.03
CA ALA A 82 -11.91 -11.18 -10.26
C ALA A 82 -10.95 -10.91 -11.43
N ALA A 83 -10.43 -9.68 -11.55
CA ALA A 83 -9.45 -9.33 -12.57
C ALA A 83 -8.11 -10.09 -12.41
N GLU A 84 -7.62 -10.24 -11.17
CA GLU A 84 -6.41 -11.03 -10.91
C GLU A 84 -6.62 -12.52 -11.18
N PHE A 85 -7.77 -13.09 -10.80
CA PHE A 85 -8.11 -14.47 -11.15
C PHE A 85 -8.21 -14.67 -12.67
N TYR A 86 -8.81 -13.73 -13.40
CA TYR A 86 -8.90 -13.78 -14.86
C TYR A 86 -7.51 -13.80 -15.52
N LYS A 87 -6.55 -13.06 -14.97
CA LYS A 87 -5.16 -13.07 -15.42
C LYS A 87 -4.46 -14.39 -15.08
N ILE A 88 -4.67 -14.93 -13.88
CA ILE A 88 -4.15 -16.25 -13.49
C ILE A 88 -4.66 -17.31 -14.47
N PHE A 89 -5.95 -17.32 -14.80
CA PHE A 89 -6.48 -18.29 -15.77
C PHE A 89 -5.79 -18.24 -17.12
N GLN A 90 -5.49 -17.05 -17.64
CA GLN A 90 -4.74 -16.92 -18.89
C GLN A 90 -3.31 -17.46 -18.76
N PHE A 91 -2.64 -17.21 -17.64
CA PHE A 91 -1.28 -17.70 -17.39
C PHE A 91 -1.23 -19.22 -17.22
N GLU A 92 -2.24 -19.82 -16.58
CA GLU A 92 -2.36 -21.26 -16.44
C GLU A 92 -2.61 -21.94 -17.78
N ILE A 93 -3.50 -21.39 -18.63
CA ILE A 93 -3.73 -21.90 -19.99
C ILE A 93 -2.46 -21.82 -20.85
N GLY A 94 -1.67 -20.76 -20.68
CA GLY A 94 -0.37 -20.60 -21.35
C GLY A 94 0.78 -21.41 -20.73
N GLU A 95 0.52 -22.15 -19.65
CA GLU A 95 1.53 -22.85 -18.85
C GLU A 95 2.77 -21.98 -18.57
N VAL A 96 2.58 -20.71 -18.20
CA VAL A 96 3.68 -19.73 -18.02
C VAL A 96 4.71 -20.22 -16.99
N TYR A 97 4.27 -21.00 -16.00
CA TYR A 97 5.17 -21.62 -15.01
C TYR A 97 6.16 -22.64 -15.62
N LYS A 98 5.88 -23.20 -16.81
CA LYS A 98 6.81 -24.07 -17.58
C LYS A 98 7.55 -23.31 -18.68
N ASN A 99 7.03 -22.15 -19.09
CA ASN A 99 7.54 -21.32 -20.17
C ASN A 99 7.95 -19.94 -19.62
N PRO A 100 9.05 -19.87 -18.85
CA PRO A 100 9.50 -18.63 -18.20
C PRO A 100 9.98 -17.55 -19.18
#